data_AF-S4MK90-F1
#
_entry.id   AF-S4MK90-F1
#
_cell.length_a   1.000
_cell.length_b   1.000
_cell.length_c   1.000
_cell.angle_alpha   90.00
_cell.angle_beta   90.00
_cell.angle_gamma   90.00
#
_symmetry.space_group_name_H-M   'P 1'
#
loop_
_entity.id
_entity.type
_entity.pdbx_description
1 polymer ?
#
loop_
_entity_poly.entity_id
_entity_poly.type
_entity_poly.pdbx_seq_one_letter_code
_entity_poly.pdbx_strand_id
1 'polypeptide(L)'
;MWEIAKPLLPPARARPRGGGVANIDDEAVFAAIIYVLVSGCAWRALPPCFGASKSTVHRRFAIWSRAGVWERLHQKVLQLLDERNLVDLSRVVLDSAHVRAK
;
A
#
# COMPACT_ATOMS: atom_id res chain seq x y z
N MET A 1 -9.47 4.15 0.42
CA MET A 1 -8.51 3.07 0.09
C MET A 1 -7.98 2.39 1.36
N TRP A 2 -7.51 3.16 2.36
CA TRP A 2 -7.01 2.61 3.62
C TRP A 2 -8.00 1.69 4.36
N GLU A 3 -9.26 2.09 4.49
CA GLU A 3 -10.30 1.26 5.16
C GLU A 3 -10.49 -0.13 4.54
N ILE A 4 -10.23 -0.28 3.23
CA ILE A 4 -10.30 -1.58 2.53
C ILE A 4 -9.01 -2.37 2.77
N ALA A 5 -7.86 -1.70 2.81
CA ALA A 5 -6.55 -2.32 2.99
C ALA A 5 -6.30 -2.78 4.43
N LYS A 6 -6.70 -1.98 5.43
CA LYS A 6 -6.51 -2.23 6.86
C LYS A 6 -6.85 -3.66 7.31
N PRO A 7 -8.04 -4.23 6.99
CA PRO A 7 -8.37 -5.60 7.40
C PRO A 7 -7.59 -6.69 6.65
N LEU A 8 -6.95 -6.37 5.52
CA LEU A 8 -6.17 -7.32 4.71
C LEU A 8 -4.72 -7.42 5.14
N LEU A 9 -4.26 -6.47 5.97
CA LEU A 9 -2.89 -6.43 6.46
C LEU A 9 -2.65 -7.60 7.41
N PRO A 10 -1.50 -8.29 7.30
CA PRO A 10 -1.13 -9.30 8.28
C PRO A 10 -1.04 -8.65 9.67
N PRO A 11 -1.46 -9.36 10.73
CA PRO A 11 -1.35 -8.83 12.09
C PRO A 11 0.09 -8.40 12.36
N ALA A 12 0.25 -7.25 12.99
CA ALA A 12 1.56 -6.80 13.41
C ALA A 12 2.20 -7.90 14.27
N ARG A 13 3.41 -8.34 13.90
CA ARG A 13 4.12 -9.34 14.68
C ARG A 13 4.30 -8.79 16.09
N ALA A 14 3.60 -9.36 17.06
CA ALA A 14 3.79 -9.06 18.47
C ALA A 14 5.26 -9.38 18.81
N ARG A 15 6.02 -8.37 19.23
CA ARG A 15 7.37 -8.59 19.73
C ARG A 15 7.25 -9.24 21.12
N PRO A 16 7.89 -10.40 21.38
CA PRO A 16 7.73 -11.14 22.65
C PRO A 16 8.12 -10.34 23.91
N ARG A 17 8.91 -9.29 23.77
CA ARG A 17 9.22 -8.34 24.83
C ARG A 17 8.34 -7.12 24.64
N GLY A 18 7.35 -6.96 25.54
CA GLY A 18 6.39 -5.84 25.60
C GLY A 18 7.03 -4.48 25.85
N GLY A 19 7.91 -4.05 24.94
CA GLY A 19 8.48 -2.72 24.86
C GLY A 19 7.99 -2.08 23.57
N GLY A 20 6.91 -1.32 23.68
CA GLY A 20 6.28 -0.62 22.57
C GLY A 20 7.20 0.42 21.94
N VAL A 21 7.14 0.50 20.62
CA VAL A 21 6.89 1.75 19.92
C VAL A 21 5.77 1.40 18.96
N ALA A 22 4.73 2.24 18.91
CA ALA A 22 3.61 2.09 17.99
C ALA A 22 4.15 1.66 16.62
N ASN A 23 3.53 0.64 16.00
CA ASN A 23 3.82 0.36 14.60
C ASN A 23 3.77 1.70 13.89
N ILE A 24 4.87 2.13 13.24
CA ILE A 24 4.85 3.25 12.31
C ILE A 24 3.53 3.14 11.57
N ASP A 25 2.70 4.19 11.61
CA ASP A 25 1.30 4.12 11.21
C ASP A 25 1.20 3.32 9.92
N ASP A 26 0.60 2.13 9.99
CA ASP A 26 0.54 1.24 8.83
C ASP A 26 -0.19 1.95 7.67
N GLU A 27 -1.03 2.93 8.00
CA GLU A 27 -1.64 3.88 7.08
C GLU A 27 -0.60 4.74 6.36
N ALA A 28 0.35 5.33 7.08
CA ALA A 28 1.41 6.15 6.50
C ALA A 28 2.36 5.31 5.64
N VAL A 29 2.68 4.08 6.08
CA VAL A 29 3.47 3.13 5.28
C VAL A 29 2.71 2.71 4.02
N PHE A 30 1.41 2.44 4.16
CA PHE A 30 0.56 2.11 3.02
C PHE A 30 0.48 3.26 2.03
N ALA A 31 0.23 4.48 2.49
CA ALA A 31 0.20 5.69 1.67
C ALA A 31 1.54 5.90 0.95
N ALA A 32 2.66 5.71 1.63
CA ALA A 32 4.00 5.80 1.05
C ALA A 32 4.24 4.74 -0.04
N ILE A 33 3.80 3.49 0.17
CA ILE A 33 3.89 2.43 -0.85
C ILE A 33 3.04 2.78 -2.06
N ILE A 34 1.78 3.18 -1.85
CA ILE A 34 0.88 3.57 -2.93
C ILE A 34 1.47 4.75 -3.72
N TYR A 35 2.02 5.74 -3.03
CA TYR A 35 2.69 6.87 -3.68
C TYR A 35 3.83 6.41 -4.60
N VAL A 36 4.70 5.52 -4.12
CA VAL A 36 5.81 4.97 -4.93
C VAL A 36 5.30 4.16 -6.12
N LEU A 37 4.27 3.33 -5.92
CA LEU A 37 3.70 2.50 -6.98
C LEU A 37 2.99 3.33 -8.05
N VAL A 38 2.27 4.40 -7.66
CA VAL A 38 1.53 5.28 -8.58
C VAL A 38 2.46 6.26 -9.29
N SER A 39 3.42 6.86 -8.59
CA SER A 39 4.36 7.82 -9.19
C SER A 39 5.49 7.15 -9.99
N GLY A 40 5.71 5.84 -9.80
CA GLY A 40 6.85 5.12 -10.38
C GLY A 40 8.21 5.60 -9.89
N CYS A 41 8.25 6.42 -8.83
CA CYS A 41 9.50 6.99 -8.34
C CYS A 41 10.36 5.91 -7.65
N ALA A 42 11.67 6.14 -7.60
CA ALA A 42 12.54 5.27 -6.82
C ALA A 42 12.20 5.40 -5.33
N TRP A 43 12.25 4.30 -4.55
CA TRP A 43 12.04 4.31 -3.10
C TRP A 43 12.89 5.36 -2.34
N ARG A 44 14.07 5.71 -2.87
CA ARG A 44 14.96 6.74 -2.32
C ARG A 44 14.44 8.17 -2.49
N ALA A 45 13.51 8.39 -3.42
CA ALA A 45 12.85 9.66 -3.69
C ALA A 45 11.53 9.78 -2.92
N LEU A 46 11.26 8.87 -1.98
CA LEU A 46 10.08 8.96 -1.12
C LEU A 46 10.15 10.26 -0.29
N PRO A 47 9.12 11.11 -0.35
CA PRO A 47 9.06 12.32 0.45
C PRO A 47 9.13 12.04 1.96
N PRO A 48 9.83 12.88 2.74
CA PRO A 48 9.93 12.70 4.19
C PRO A 48 8.60 12.95 4.93
N CYS A 49 7.61 13.57 4.29
CA CYS A 49 6.31 13.88 4.90
C CYS A 49 5.49 12.65 5.30
N PHE A 50 5.81 11.46 4.79
CA PHE A 50 5.14 10.21 5.17
C PHE A 50 5.52 9.69 6.56
N GLY A 51 6.49 10.29 7.25
CA GLY A 51 6.90 9.84 8.60
C GLY A 51 7.49 8.42 8.66
N ALA A 52 7.71 7.78 7.52
CA ALA A 52 8.26 6.43 7.39
C ALA A 52 9.58 6.45 6.60
N SER A 53 10.60 5.76 7.13
CA SER A 53 11.88 5.63 6.41
C SER A 53 11.72 4.77 5.15
N LYS A 54 12.49 5.05 4.09
CA LYS A 54 12.48 4.23 2.86
C LYS A 54 12.67 2.73 3.16
N SER A 55 13.54 2.42 4.12
CA SER A 55 13.87 1.05 4.51
C SER A 55 12.68 0.36 5.19
N THR A 56 11.94 1.10 6.03
CA THR A 56 10.69 0.64 6.63
C THR A 56 9.65 0.33 5.55
N VAL A 57 9.43 1.27 4.64
CA VAL A 57 8.43 1.18 3.57
C VAL A 57 8.73 -0.01 2.66
N HIS A 58 9.98 -0.14 2.18
CA HIS A 58 10.40 -1.26 1.34
C HIS A 58 10.29 -2.61 2.05
N ARG A 59 10.68 -2.68 3.34
CA ARG A 59 10.53 -3.91 4.14
C ARG A 59 9.05 -4.30 4.30
N ARG A 60 8.17 -3.33 4.56
CA ARG A 60 6.74 -3.57 4.74
C ARG A 60 6.10 -4.02 3.42
N PHE A 61 6.47 -3.38 2.31
CA PHE A 61 6.10 -3.81 0.97
C PHE A 61 6.45 -5.29 0.75
N ALA A 62 7.69 -5.71 1.00
CA ALA A 62 8.09 -7.11 0.84
C ALA A 62 7.32 -8.08 1.74
N ILE A 63 7.02 -7.70 2.99
CA ILE A 63 6.21 -8.50 3.92
C ILE A 63 4.77 -8.65 3.40
N TRP A 64 4.15 -7.54 3.00
CA TRP A 64 2.78 -7.51 2.52
C TRP A 64 2.62 -8.21 1.17
N SER A 65 3.60 -8.09 0.28
CA SER A 65 3.65 -8.83 -0.99
C SER A 65 3.69 -10.33 -0.75
N ARG A 66 4.57 -10.81 0.15
CA ARG A 66 4.63 -12.23 0.53
C ARG A 66 3.36 -12.71 1.22
N ALA A 67 2.69 -11.83 1.94
CA ALA A 67 1.42 -12.13 2.59
C ALA A 67 0.22 -12.05 1.63
N GLY A 68 0.40 -11.73 0.35
CA GLY A 68 -0.68 -11.63 -0.64
C GLY A 68 -1.62 -10.43 -0.44
N VAL A 69 -1.18 -9.37 0.25
CA VAL A 69 -2.03 -8.20 0.55
C VAL A 69 -2.49 -7.51 -0.72
N TRP A 70 -1.59 -7.31 -1.69
CA TRP A 70 -1.89 -6.58 -2.92
C TRP A 70 -2.91 -7.30 -3.81
N GLU A 71 -2.80 -8.63 -3.90
CA GLU A 71 -3.76 -9.46 -4.62
C GLU A 71 -5.15 -9.38 -3.98
N ARG A 72 -5.23 -9.55 -2.66
CA ARG A 72 -6.51 -9.43 -1.93
C ARG A 72 -7.11 -8.03 -2.04
N LEU A 73 -6.27 -6.99 -2.01
CA LEU A 73 -6.71 -5.61 -2.17
C LEU A 73 -7.27 -5.37 -3.57
N HIS A 74 -6.58 -5.86 -4.61
CA HIS A 74 -7.06 -5.77 -5.98
C HIS A 74 -8.41 -6.48 -6.17
N GLN A 75 -8.53 -7.70 -5.65
CA GLN A 75 -9.81 -8.45 -5.68
C GLN A 75 -10.93 -7.70 -4.95
N LYS A 76 -10.64 -7.12 -3.77
CA LYS A 76 -11.65 -6.36 -3.02
C LYS A 76 -12.06 -5.06 -3.71
N VAL A 77 -11.11 -4.37 -4.35
CA VAL A 77 -11.44 -3.21 -5.17
C VAL A 77 -12.32 -3.64 -6.34
N LEU A 78 -11.96 -4.68 -7.08
CA LEU A 78 -12.78 -5.19 -8.19
C LEU A 78 -14.21 -5.57 -7.74
N GLN A 79 -14.37 -6.29 -6.62
CA GLN A 79 -15.69 -6.62 -6.07
C GLN A 79 -16.53 -5.38 -5.76
N LEU A 80 -15.93 -4.38 -5.10
CA LEU A 80 -16.63 -3.12 -4.79
C LEU A 80 -17.01 -2.32 -6.04
N LEU A 81 -16.26 -2.47 -7.13
CA LEU A 81 -16.57 -1.81 -8.41
C LEU A 81 -17.66 -2.56 -9.17
N ASP A 82 -17.66 -3.89 -9.12
CA ASP A 82 -18.70 -4.76 -9.70
C ASP A 82 -20.06 -4.51 -9.01
N GLU A 83 -20.08 -4.50 -7.67
CA GLU A 83 -21.26 -4.19 -6.87
C GLU A 83 -21.81 -2.77 -7.11
N ARG A 84 -20.96 -1.84 -7.55
CA ARG A 84 -21.34 -0.44 -7.82
C ARG A 84 -21.52 -0.11 -9.29
N ASN A 85 -21.36 -1.08 -10.21
CA ASN A 85 -21.39 -0.86 -11.66
C ASN A 85 -20.37 0.19 -12.15
N LEU A 86 -19.28 0.40 -11.41
CA LEU A 86 -18.25 1.43 -11.65
C LEU A 86 -16.93 0.77 -12.06
N VAL A 87 -16.90 0.07 -13.18
CA VAL A 87 -15.75 -0.71 -13.69
C VAL A 87 -14.48 0.14 -13.95
N ASP A 88 -14.57 1.48 -13.89
CA ASP A 88 -13.57 2.39 -14.42
C ASP A 88 -12.34 2.65 -13.51
N LEU A 89 -12.37 2.29 -12.22
CA LEU A 89 -11.21 2.51 -11.34
C LEU A 89 -10.05 1.53 -11.61
N SER A 90 -10.34 0.36 -12.19
CA SER A 90 -9.31 -0.55 -12.70
C SER A 90 -8.50 0.09 -13.83
N ARG A 91 -9.18 0.82 -14.73
CA ARG A 91 -8.55 1.66 -15.77
C ARG A 91 -7.77 2.81 -15.17
N VAL A 92 -8.29 3.53 -14.16
CA VAL A 92 -7.59 4.66 -13.54
C VAL A 92 -6.29 4.26 -12.82
N VAL A 93 -6.27 3.11 -12.14
CA VAL A 93 -5.04 2.59 -11.49
C VAL A 93 -4.04 2.06 -12.52
N LEU A 94 -4.51 1.48 -13.65
CA LEU A 94 -3.65 1.04 -14.75
C LEU A 94 -3.16 2.19 -15.64
N ASP A 95 -3.96 3.23 -15.85
CA ASP A 95 -3.62 4.42 -16.64
C ASP A 95 -2.65 5.34 -15.89
N SER A 96 -2.73 5.41 -14.56
CA SER A 96 -1.71 6.10 -13.75
C SER A 96 -0.34 5.41 -13.79
N ALA A 97 -0.28 4.12 -14.11
CA ALA A 97 0.97 3.39 -14.36
C ALA A 97 1.47 3.49 -15.82
N HIS A 98 0.68 4.05 -16.74
CA HIS A 98 1.01 4.13 -18.18
C HIS A 98 1.39 5.51 -18.71
N VAL A 99 1.39 6.58 -17.90
CA VAL A 99 1.93 7.87 -18.35
C VAL A 99 3.46 7.89 -18.22
N ARG A 100 4.12 7.20 -19.15
CA ARG A 100 5.45 7.57 -19.60
C ARG A 100 5.30 8.53 -20.78
N ALA A 101 5.51 9.81 -20.52
CA ALA A 101 5.95 10.82 -21.49
C ALA A 101 6.68 11.89 -20.66
N LYS A 102 7.94 12.26 -20.88
CA LYS A 102 8.85 12.16 -22.02
C LYS A 102 10.28 12.16 -21.49
#